data_AF-A0A849PXR8-F1
#
_entry.id   AF-A0A849PXR8-F1
#
_cell.length_a   1.000
_cell.length_b   1.000
_cell.length_c   1.000
_cell.angle_alpha   90.00
_cell.angle_beta   90.00
_cell.angle_gamma   90.00
#
_symmetry.space_group_name_H-M   'P 1'
#
loop_
_entity.id
_entity.type
_entity.pdbx_description
1 polymer ?
#
loop_
_entity_poly.entity_id
_entity_poly.type
_entity_poly.pdbx_seq_one_letter_code
_entity_poly.pdbx_strand_id
1 'polypeptide(L)'
;LRLGPLVSVQSEEGALAARTVMTAAIRETYPRMMTVNVPDYNEAMVELLVSMGAVSYAPCTRMYLGDPGRARRPEGIWALGAAEKG
;
A
#
# COMPACT_ATOMS: atom_id res chain seq x y z
N LEU A 1 -9.35 -4.47 10.39
CA LEU A 1 -9.55 -3.13 9.78
C LEU A 1 -8.70 -3.04 8.52
N ARG A 2 -9.05 -2.20 7.55
CA ARG A 2 -8.27 -2.06 6.30
C ARG A 2 -7.82 -0.61 6.11
N LEU A 3 -6.55 -0.43 5.75
CA LEU A 3 -6.03 0.86 5.33
C LEU A 3 -5.84 0.86 3.81
N GLY A 4 -6.49 1.81 3.13
CA GLY A 4 -6.36 2.00 1.69
C GLY A 4 -7.63 2.56 1.04
N PRO A 5 -7.52 3.22 -0.13
CA PRO A 5 -6.27 3.49 -0.84
C PRO A 5 -5.45 4.59 -0.16
N LEU A 6 -4.12 4.54 -0.32
CA LEU A 6 -3.20 5.60 0.06
C LEU A 6 -2.48 6.08 -1.19
N VAL A 7 -2.66 7.37 -1.50
CA VAL A 7 -2.16 8.01 -2.71
C VAL A 7 -1.44 9.30 -2.33
N SER A 8 -0.29 9.57 -2.95
CA SER A 8 0.42 10.84 -2.85
C SER A 8 1.00 11.24 -4.21
N VAL A 9 1.36 12.51 -4.35
CA VAL A 9 2.25 12.95 -5.43
C VAL A 9 3.59 12.22 -5.29
N GLN A 10 4.22 11.84 -6.41
CA GLN A 10 5.57 11.26 -6.39
C GLN A 10 6.61 12.34 -6.09
N SER A 11 6.90 12.49 -4.80
CA SER A 11 7.97 13.33 -4.26
C SER A 11 8.46 12.74 -2.94
N GLU A 12 9.62 13.19 -2.45
CA GLU A 12 10.11 12.81 -1.12
C GLU A 12 9.12 13.19 -0.01
N GLU A 13 8.50 14.37 -0.12
CA GLU A 13 7.45 14.81 0.80
C GLU A 13 6.21 13.92 0.74
N GLY A 14 5.81 13.49 -0.46
CA GLY A 14 4.70 12.54 -0.65
C GLY A 14 4.98 11.19 0.00
N ALA A 15 6.21 10.70 -0.12
CA ALA A 15 6.67 9.50 0.56
C ALA A 15 6.62 9.64 2.09
N LEU A 16 7.12 10.76 2.62
CA LEU A 16 7.08 11.04 4.06
C LEU A 16 5.64 11.13 4.57
N ALA A 17 4.74 11.78 3.83
CA ALA A 17 3.34 11.88 4.16
C ALA A 17 2.66 10.49 4.20
N ALA A 18 2.91 9.65 3.20
CA ALA A 18 2.38 8.29 3.15
C ALA A 18 2.84 7.44 4.35
N ARG A 19 4.14 7.51 4.70
CA ARG A 19 4.69 6.84 5.90
C ARG A 19 4.06 7.33 7.19
N THR A 20 3.84 8.65 7.30
CA THR A 20 3.23 9.27 8.48
C THR A 20 1.79 8.79 8.68
N VAL A 21 0.98 8.78 7.61
CA VAL A 21 -0.41 8.29 7.64
C VAL A 21 -0.46 6.81 8.01
N MET A 22 0.41 5.98 7.43
CA MET A 22 0.52 4.55 7.75
C MET A 22 0.83 4.34 9.24
N THR A 23 1.83 5.05 9.76
CA THR A 23 2.26 4.95 11.15
C THR A 23 1.16 5.39 12.12
N ALA A 24 0.46 6.49 11.80
CA ALA A 24 -0.67 6.98 12.58
C ALA A 24 -1.82 5.95 12.62
N ALA A 25 -2.20 5.41 11.46
CA ALA A 25 -3.26 4.41 11.36
C ALA A 25 -2.95 3.14 12.17
N ILE A 26 -1.69 2.68 12.19
CA ILE A 26 -1.26 1.54 13.01
C ILE A 26 -1.41 1.85 14.51
N ARG A 27 -0.99 3.04 14.95
CA ARG A 27 -1.09 3.45 16.35
C ARG A 27 -2.55 3.56 16.81
N GLU A 28 -3.43 4.11 15.99
CA GLU A 28 -4.84 4.26 16.32
C GLU A 28 -5.61 2.94 16.36
N THR A 29 -5.13 1.93 15.63
CA THR A 29 -5.83 0.64 15.53
C THR A 29 -5.37 -0.38 16.57
N TYR A 30 -4.21 -0.21 17.21
CA TYR A 30 -3.70 -1.14 18.21
C TYR A 30 -4.68 -1.36 19.39
N PRO A 31 -4.95 -2.61 19.82
CA PRO A 31 -4.31 -3.88 19.40
C PRO A 31 -5.03 -4.61 18.26
N ARG A 32 -5.96 -3.97 17.54
CA ARG A 32 -6.73 -4.62 16.46
C ARG A 32 -5.84 -4.86 15.24
N MET A 33 -6.05 -6.01 14.60
CA MET A 33 -5.40 -6.35 13.34
C MET A 33 -5.83 -5.38 12.22
N MET A 34 -4.84 -4.83 11.53
CA MET A 34 -5.01 -4.01 10.34
C MET A 34 -4.34 -4.68 9.14
N THR A 35 -5.04 -4.72 8.02
CA THR A 35 -4.54 -5.24 6.73
C THR A 35 -4.35 -4.09 5.75
N VAL A 36 -3.28 -4.15 4.97
CA VAL A 36 -3.00 -3.21 3.89
C VAL A 36 -2.59 -3.99 2.64
N ASN A 37 -3.10 -3.58 1.49
CA ASN A 37 -2.69 -4.15 0.21
C ASN A 37 -1.62 -3.23 -0.38
N VAL A 38 -0.42 -3.74 -0.61
CA VAL A 38 0.70 -2.96 -1.14
C VAL A 38 1.08 -3.52 -2.51
N PRO A 39 1.20 -2.68 -3.54
CA PRO A 39 1.69 -3.13 -4.83
C PRO A 39 3.17 -3.52 -4.73
N ASP A 40 3.54 -4.60 -5.40
CA ASP A 40 4.91 -5.16 -5.41
C ASP A 40 5.98 -4.18 -5.91
N TYR A 41 5.62 -3.29 -6.83
CA TYR A 41 6.50 -2.26 -7.36
C TYR A 41 6.77 -1.10 -6.38
N ASN A 42 6.09 -1.03 -5.23
CA ASN A 42 6.36 -0.02 -4.20
C ASN A 42 7.26 -0.60 -3.10
N GLU A 43 8.53 -0.82 -3.46
CA GLU A 43 9.54 -1.43 -2.59
C GLU A 43 9.69 -0.67 -1.26
N ALA A 44 9.65 0.67 -1.29
CA ALA A 44 9.75 1.50 -0.08
C ALA A 44 8.62 1.22 0.94
N MET A 45 7.38 0.96 0.47
CA MET A 45 6.28 0.59 1.37
C MET A 45 6.43 -0.84 1.88
N VAL A 46 6.89 -1.77 1.04
CA VAL A 46 7.16 -3.16 1.45
C VAL A 46 8.20 -3.18 2.56
N GLU A 47 9.33 -2.47 2.40
CA GLU A 47 10.38 -2.35 3.40
C GLU A 47 9.88 -1.74 4.71
N LEU A 48 9.05 -0.68 4.63
CA LEU A 48 8.44 -0.08 5.80
C LEU A 48 7.61 -1.11 6.59
N LEU A 49 6.71 -1.83 5.93
CA LEU A 49 5.85 -2.80 6.60
C LEU A 49 6.63 -3.95 7.22
N VAL A 50 7.67 -4.43 6.53
CA VAL A 50 8.58 -5.44 7.09
C VAL A 50 9.26 -4.92 8.36
N SER A 51 9.75 -3.67 8.35
CA SER A 51 10.37 -3.05 9.54
C SER A 51 9.42 -2.88 10.72
N MET A 52 8.11 -2.81 10.45
CA MET A 52 7.05 -2.72 11.47
C MET A 52 6.58 -4.09 11.97
N GLY A 53 7.16 -5.19 11.48
CA GLY A 53 6.78 -6.55 11.85
C GLY A 53 5.48 -7.01 11.19
N ALA A 54 5.07 -6.40 10.07
CA ALA A 54 3.92 -6.86 9.31
C ALA A 54 4.20 -8.25 8.71
N VAL A 55 3.19 -9.12 8.72
CA VAL A 55 3.27 -10.47 8.14
C VAL A 55 2.49 -10.48 6.83
N SER A 56 3.08 -11.06 5.79
CA SER A 56 2.40 -11.25 4.52
C SER A 56 1.19 -12.16 4.68
N TYR A 57 0.05 -11.75 4.13
CA TYR A 57 -1.21 -12.47 4.19
C TYR A 57 -1.91 -12.42 2.84
N ALA A 58 -2.22 -13.59 2.27
CA ALA A 58 -2.95 -13.75 1.01
C ALA A 58 -2.41 -12.89 -0.16
N PRO A 59 -1.16 -13.10 -0.61
CA PRO A 59 -0.60 -12.38 -1.74
C PRO A 59 -1.41 -12.65 -3.02
N CYS A 60 -1.71 -11.59 -3.76
CA CYS A 60 -2.43 -11.66 -5.03
C CYS A 60 -1.57 -11.10 -6.16
N THR A 61 -1.70 -11.68 -7.35
CA THR A 61 -1.09 -11.16 -8.57
C THR A 61 -2.12 -10.33 -9.33
N ARG A 62 -1.79 -9.07 -9.63
CA ARG A 62 -2.63 -8.21 -10.46
C ARG A 62 -2.60 -8.68 -11.91
N MET A 63 -3.77 -8.93 -12.49
CA MET A 63 -3.91 -9.40 -13.87
C MET A 63 -4.55 -8.32 -14.75
N TYR A 64 -4.19 -8.33 -16.04
CA TYR A 64 -4.70 -7.40 -17.03
C TYR A 64 -5.17 -8.17 -18.27
N LEU A 65 -6.31 -7.77 -18.82
CA LEU A 65 -6.78 -8.25 -20.12
C LEU A 65 -6.44 -7.16 -21.16
N GLY A 66 -5.50 -7.46 -22.07
CA GLY A 66 -4.98 -6.50 -23.04
C GLY A 66 -3.73 -5.75 -22.55
N ASP A 67 -3.37 -4.67 -23.24
CA ASP A 67 -2.23 -3.82 -22.85
C ASP A 67 -2.61 -2.91 -21.66
N PRO A 68 -1.98 -3.07 -20.49
CA PRO A 68 -2.28 -2.24 -19.32
C PRO A 68 -1.76 -0.79 -19.41
N GLY A 69 -0.82 -0.51 -20.32
CA GLY A 69 -0.16 0.80 -20.41
C GLY A 69 0.29 1.32 -19.04
N ARG A 70 -0.12 2.56 -18.70
CA ARG A 70 0.21 3.22 -17.42
C ARG A 70 -0.45 2.57 -16.20
N ALA A 71 -1.53 1.81 -16.38
CA ALA A 71 -2.21 1.13 -15.27
C ALA A 71 -1.39 -0.06 -14.71
N ARG A 72 -0.33 -0.49 -15.41
CA ARG A 72 0.60 -1.53 -14.93
C ARG A 72 1.33 -1.11 -13.66
N ARG A 73 1.74 0.16 -13.60
CA ARG A 73 2.48 0.77 -12.49
C ARG A 73 2.03 2.20 -12.29
N PRO A 74 0.81 2.40 -11.76
CA PRO A 74 0.29 3.75 -11.52
C PRO A 74 1.18 4.46 -10.50
N GLU A 75 1.58 5.67 -10.86
CA GLU A 75 2.38 6.54 -10.03
C GLU A 75 1.62 6.97 -8.77
N GLY A 76 2.35 7.16 -7.67
CA GLY A 76 1.80 7.72 -6.44
C GLY A 76 0.93 6.78 -5.61
N ILE A 77 0.78 5.50 -5.98
CA ILE A 77 0.03 4.52 -5.19
C ILE A 77 0.94 3.85 -4.16
N TRP A 78 0.59 4.03 -2.89
CA TRP A 78 1.29 3.48 -1.72
C TRP A 78 0.56 2.30 -1.09
N ALA A 79 -0.76 2.33 -1.10
CA ALA A 79 -1.60 1.21 -0.72
C ALA A 79 -2.82 1.15 -1.63
N LEU A 80 -3.19 -0.06 -2.03
CA LEU A 80 -4.39 -0.34 -2.80
C LEU A 80 -5.61 -0.38 -1.87
N GLY A 81 -6.78 -0.18 -2.47
CA GLY A 81 -8.05 -0.46 -1.80
C GLY A 81 -8.27 -1.97 -1.56
N ALA A 82 -9.52 -2.37 -1.40
CA ALA A 82 -9.87 -3.79 -1.38
C ALA A 82 -9.42 -4.47 -2.69
N ALA A 83 -8.87 -5.68 -2.61
CA ALA A 83 -8.43 -6.44 -3.80
C ALA A 83 -9.57 -6.69 -4.80
N GLU A 84 -10.81 -6.75 -4.32
CA GLU A 84 -12.03 -6.87 -5.14
C GLU A 84 -12.35 -5.59 -5.95
N LYS A 85 -11.74 -4.46 -5.57
CA LYS A 85 -12.07 -3.11 -6.06
C LYS A 85 -10.86 -2.37 -6.67
N GLY A 86 -9.68 -3.00 -6.78
CA GLY A 86 -8.46 -2.34 -7.25
C GLY A 86 -7.40 -3.28 -7.80
#